data_AF-A0AAU5IQZ9-F1
#
_entry.id   AF-A0AAU5IQZ9-F1
#
_cell.length_a   1.000
_cell.length_b   1.000
_cell.length_c   1.000
_cell.angle_alpha   90.00
_cell.angle_beta   90.00
_cell.angle_gamma   90.00
#
_symmetry.space_group_name_H-M   'P 1'
#
loop_
_entity.id
_entity.type
_entity.pdbx_description
1 polymer ?
#
loop_
_entity_poly.entity_id
_entity_poly.type
_entity_poly.pdbx_seq_one_letter_code
_entity_poly.pdbx_strand_id
1 'polypeptide(L)'
;MTATAPAGRAGNHAPGLSTPLRGLRDARPVEGLCYATGAVLIASGLAHLVVLLVDGGSWDGPVSWRKPITFGLSFGLTLIAIAWVSAYLRIGVRTRTALLGLFAADCVLEVAGITVQAWRHVPSHFNMETPFDTGVSMTLAVGGAALVVILCTLSAAAFLRRPGGPPGMALALRAGCAILVIGLLSGAAMIARGVYLTRTGHQLAGYASTASLKPLHGVSLHAVLVLPVLVRLLAMTSWSPHTRVSVVRAAVGCYAAAVAAALVWAVVAY
;
A
#
# COMPACT_ATOMS: atom_id res chain seq x y z
N MET A 1 -77.99 -29.27 -18.26
CA MET A 1 -77.79 -28.04 -17.49
C MET A 1 -76.36 -28.01 -16.99
N THR A 2 -75.53 -27.19 -17.62
CA THR A 2 -74.07 -27.15 -17.50
C THR A 2 -73.63 -26.05 -16.52
N ALA A 3 -72.75 -26.39 -15.60
CA ALA A 3 -72.08 -25.49 -14.67
C ALA A 3 -70.78 -24.94 -15.29
N THR A 4 -70.49 -23.65 -15.09
CA THR A 4 -69.14 -23.07 -15.24
C THR A 4 -68.93 -21.96 -14.20
N ALA A 5 -67.79 -22.02 -13.51
CA ALA A 5 -67.29 -21.01 -12.58
C ALA A 5 -66.25 -20.11 -13.27
N PRO A 6 -66.03 -18.84 -12.86
CA PRO A 6 -64.90 -18.04 -13.30
C PRO A 6 -63.73 -18.03 -12.31
N ALA A 7 -62.54 -17.90 -12.90
CA ALA A 7 -61.22 -18.04 -12.31
C ALA A 7 -60.78 -16.86 -11.41
N GLY A 8 -59.89 -17.18 -10.47
CA GLY A 8 -59.28 -16.26 -9.52
C GLY A 8 -58.27 -15.28 -10.13
N ARG A 9 -58.22 -14.07 -9.55
CA ARG A 9 -57.20 -13.04 -9.80
C ARG A 9 -56.03 -13.24 -8.84
N ALA A 10 -54.87 -13.62 -9.36
CA ALA A 10 -53.61 -13.59 -8.64
C ALA A 10 -53.02 -12.16 -8.70
N GLY A 11 -52.73 -11.58 -7.53
CA GLY A 11 -52.05 -10.30 -7.40
C GLY A 11 -50.55 -10.43 -7.68
N ASN A 12 -50.06 -9.67 -8.65
CA ASN A 12 -48.62 -9.49 -8.89
C ASN A 12 -48.09 -8.37 -7.97
N HIS A 13 -47.43 -8.74 -6.88
CA HIS A 13 -46.50 -7.85 -6.19
C HIS A 13 -45.13 -7.95 -6.87
N ALA A 14 -44.74 -6.92 -7.62
CA ALA A 14 -43.37 -6.75 -8.10
C ALA A 14 -42.47 -6.25 -6.95
N PRO A 15 -41.37 -6.94 -6.61
CA PRO A 15 -40.41 -6.41 -5.66
C PRO A 15 -39.57 -5.30 -6.30
N GLY A 16 -39.53 -4.14 -5.65
CA GLY A 16 -38.85 -2.93 -6.11
C GLY A 16 -37.34 -3.10 -6.30
N LEU A 17 -36.88 -2.89 -7.54
CA LEU A 17 -35.48 -2.70 -7.93
C LEU A 17 -35.02 -1.28 -7.57
N SER A 18 -34.88 -1.00 -6.29
CA SER A 18 -34.21 0.21 -5.83
C SER A 18 -33.40 -0.11 -4.60
N THR A 19 -32.08 -0.26 -4.78
CA THR A 19 -30.97 -0.10 -3.80
C THR A 19 -29.85 -1.14 -4.04
N PRO A 20 -29.12 -1.07 -5.17
CA PRO A 20 -27.67 -1.33 -5.10
C PRO A 20 -26.79 -0.28 -5.82
N LEU A 21 -27.35 0.66 -6.57
CA LEU A 21 -26.59 1.54 -7.46
C LEU A 21 -25.97 2.79 -6.78
N ARG A 22 -26.38 3.12 -5.55
CA ARG A 22 -25.88 4.32 -4.84
C ARG A 22 -24.45 4.13 -4.32
N GLY A 23 -24.12 2.93 -3.84
CA GLY A 23 -22.80 2.64 -3.26
C GLY A 23 -21.63 2.64 -4.26
N LEU A 24 -21.87 2.41 -5.55
CA LEU A 24 -20.82 2.43 -6.58
C LEU A 24 -20.46 3.86 -7.05
N ARG A 25 -21.29 4.87 -6.73
CA ARG A 25 -21.01 6.28 -7.03
C ARG A 25 -20.22 6.98 -5.91
N ASP A 26 -20.42 6.56 -4.66
CA ASP A 26 -19.74 7.13 -3.48
C ASP A 26 -18.27 6.68 -3.34
N ALA A 27 -17.87 5.61 -4.04
CA ALA A 27 -16.49 5.13 -4.17
C ALA A 27 -15.80 5.67 -5.43
N ARG A 28 -16.01 6.95 -5.75
CA ARG A 28 -15.26 7.68 -6.79
C ARG A 28 -14.54 8.90 -6.23
N PRO A 29 -15.10 9.65 -5.26
CA PRO A 29 -14.42 10.80 -4.68
C PRO A 29 -13.15 10.42 -3.91
N VAL A 30 -13.17 9.36 -3.10
CA VAL A 30 -12.01 8.99 -2.26
C VAL A 30 -10.87 8.41 -3.09
N GLU A 31 -11.15 7.61 -4.12
CA GLU A 31 -10.14 7.11 -5.06
C GLU A 31 -9.52 8.27 -5.84
N GLY A 32 -10.33 9.24 -6.30
CA GLY A 32 -9.85 10.46 -6.94
C GLY A 32 -8.92 11.26 -6.02
N LEU A 33 -9.30 11.41 -4.75
CA LEU A 33 -8.44 12.00 -3.71
C LEU A 33 -7.13 11.22 -3.56
N CYS A 34 -7.18 9.89 -3.42
CA CYS A 34 -5.98 9.06 -3.30
C CYS A 34 -5.05 9.21 -4.51
N TYR A 35 -5.59 9.29 -5.73
CA TYR A 35 -4.79 9.50 -6.94
C TYR A 35 -4.13 10.88 -6.95
N ALA A 36 -4.89 11.94 -6.62
CA ALA A 36 -4.36 13.30 -6.54
C ALA A 36 -3.27 13.41 -5.45
N THR A 37 -3.55 12.92 -4.25
CA THR A 37 -2.59 12.86 -3.15
C THR A 37 -1.36 12.06 -3.55
N GLY A 38 -1.53 10.87 -4.15
CA GLY A 38 -0.41 10.06 -4.58
C GLY A 38 0.47 10.75 -5.63
N ALA A 39 -0.13 11.47 -6.58
CA ALA A 39 0.59 12.27 -7.56
C ALA A 39 1.37 13.42 -6.91
N VAL A 40 0.79 14.10 -5.92
CA VAL A 40 1.46 15.16 -5.13
C VAL A 40 2.66 14.59 -4.35
N LEU A 41 2.51 13.43 -3.72
CA LEU A 41 3.61 12.78 -2.99
C LEU A 41 4.76 12.36 -3.94
N ILE A 42 4.43 11.82 -5.11
CA ILE A 42 5.42 11.52 -6.16
C ILE A 42 6.13 12.80 -6.61
N ALA A 43 5.37 13.87 -6.89
CA ALA A 43 5.94 15.15 -7.29
C ALA A 43 6.86 15.74 -6.21
N SER A 44 6.49 15.61 -4.94
CA SER A 44 7.35 15.99 -3.81
C SER A 44 8.65 15.19 -3.80
N GLY A 45 8.60 13.87 -4.00
CA GLY A 45 9.80 13.04 -4.09
C GLY A 45 10.71 13.45 -5.25
N LEU A 46 10.13 13.76 -6.42
CA LEU A 46 10.87 14.26 -7.58
C LEU A 46 11.46 15.66 -7.36
N ALA A 47 10.76 16.55 -6.67
CA ALA A 47 11.27 17.87 -6.33
C ALA A 47 12.51 17.76 -5.41
N HIS A 48 12.50 16.86 -4.42
CA HIS A 48 13.67 16.61 -3.58
C HIS A 48 14.83 15.94 -4.32
N LEU A 49 14.55 15.21 -5.40
CA LEU A 49 15.60 14.71 -6.28
C LEU A 49 16.30 15.87 -6.99
N VAL A 50 15.55 16.86 -7.45
CA VAL A 50 16.13 18.09 -8.03
C VAL A 50 16.97 18.82 -6.99
N VAL A 51 16.48 18.95 -5.74
CA VAL A 51 17.27 19.55 -4.64
C VAL A 51 18.61 18.83 -4.45
N LEU A 52 18.62 17.49 -4.38
CA LEU A 52 19.86 16.72 -4.27
C LEU A 52 20.82 16.95 -5.45
N LEU A 53 20.30 17.10 -6.66
CA LEU A 53 21.12 17.32 -7.86
C LEU A 53 21.71 18.73 -7.91
N VAL A 54 21.03 19.72 -7.33
CA VAL A 54 21.46 21.14 -7.32
C VAL A 54 22.35 21.46 -6.11
N ASP A 55 21.88 21.15 -4.91
CA ASP A 55 22.56 21.49 -3.65
C ASP A 55 23.65 20.46 -3.29
N GLY A 56 23.60 19.27 -3.91
CA GLY A 56 24.48 18.15 -3.58
C GLY A 56 24.14 17.49 -2.24
N GLY A 57 25.09 16.71 -1.73
CA GLY A 57 24.96 15.95 -0.49
C GLY A 57 25.10 14.44 -0.67
N SER A 58 25.22 13.71 0.43
CA SER A 58 25.38 12.26 0.39
C SER A 58 24.05 11.56 0.10
N TRP A 59 24.09 10.51 -0.72
CA TRP A 59 22.95 9.58 -0.87
C TRP A 59 22.69 8.79 0.42
N ASP A 60 23.75 8.56 1.19
CA ASP A 60 23.71 7.79 2.44
C ASP A 60 23.69 8.67 3.69
N GLY A 61 23.41 8.02 4.81
CA GLY A 61 23.30 8.67 6.11
C GLY A 61 21.86 9.00 6.52
N PRO A 62 21.69 9.44 7.78
CA PRO A 62 20.37 9.62 8.39
C PRO A 62 19.66 10.91 7.94
N VAL A 63 20.39 11.87 7.38
CA VAL A 63 19.90 13.20 6.92
C VAL A 63 19.85 13.33 5.39
N SER A 64 20.13 12.25 4.66
CA SER A 64 20.17 12.27 3.19
C SER A 64 18.82 12.58 2.55
N TRP A 65 18.86 13.37 1.46
CA TRP A 65 17.73 13.65 0.57
C TRP A 65 17.10 12.39 -0.03
N ARG A 66 17.81 11.25 -0.02
CA ARG A 66 17.24 9.96 -0.41
C ARG A 66 15.92 9.68 0.30
N LYS A 67 15.79 10.03 1.59
CA LYS A 67 14.56 9.74 2.36
C LYS A 67 13.33 10.44 1.77
N PRO A 68 13.26 11.78 1.64
CA PRO A 68 12.08 12.41 1.05
C PRO A 68 11.85 11.98 -0.40
N ILE A 69 12.91 11.67 -1.17
CA ILE A 69 12.78 11.12 -2.53
C ILE A 69 12.07 9.77 -2.50
N THR A 70 12.64 8.77 -1.81
CA THR A 70 12.13 7.40 -1.88
C THR A 70 10.80 7.25 -1.15
N PHE A 71 10.57 8.00 -0.07
CA PHE A 71 9.29 7.97 0.63
C PHE A 71 8.19 8.67 -0.19
N GLY A 72 8.44 9.84 -0.78
CA GLY A 72 7.46 10.50 -1.65
C GLY A 72 7.04 9.61 -2.82
N LEU A 73 8.01 9.01 -3.51
CA LEU A 73 7.76 8.07 -4.60
C LEU A 73 7.01 6.80 -4.13
N SER A 74 7.49 6.15 -3.07
CA SER A 74 6.92 4.87 -2.61
C SER A 74 5.53 5.03 -2.03
N PHE A 75 5.31 6.02 -1.17
CA PHE A 75 3.99 6.29 -0.58
C PHE A 75 2.99 6.73 -1.63
N GLY A 76 3.39 7.62 -2.54
CA GLY A 76 2.50 8.06 -3.61
C GLY A 76 2.11 6.93 -4.56
N LEU A 77 3.09 6.11 -4.98
CA LEU A 77 2.85 4.96 -5.84
C LEU A 77 2.00 3.89 -5.15
N THR A 78 2.27 3.59 -3.88
CA THR A 78 1.52 2.60 -3.10
C THR A 78 0.10 3.08 -2.83
N LEU A 79 -0.12 4.37 -2.55
CA LEU A 79 -1.45 4.95 -2.38
C LEU A 79 -2.29 4.81 -3.67
N ILE A 80 -1.72 5.15 -4.82
CA ILE A 80 -2.35 4.97 -6.12
C ILE A 80 -2.66 3.49 -6.36
N ALA A 81 -1.69 2.61 -6.10
CA ALA A 81 -1.84 1.17 -6.29
C ALA A 81 -2.99 0.61 -5.47
N ILE A 82 -3.02 0.90 -4.17
CA ILE A 82 -4.02 0.39 -3.22
C ILE A 82 -5.40 0.96 -3.54
N ALA A 83 -5.52 2.25 -3.85
CA ALA A 83 -6.79 2.84 -4.29
C ALA A 83 -7.32 2.12 -5.53
N TRP A 84 -6.46 1.89 -6.54
CA TRP A 84 -6.82 1.16 -7.74
C TRP A 84 -7.21 -0.29 -7.47
N VAL A 85 -6.38 -1.05 -6.75
CA VAL A 85 -6.63 -2.49 -6.55
C VAL A 85 -7.81 -2.75 -5.60
N SER A 86 -8.13 -1.80 -4.73
CA SER A 86 -9.29 -1.90 -3.84
C SER A 86 -10.60 -2.09 -4.62
N ALA A 87 -10.68 -1.58 -5.85
CA ALA A 87 -11.83 -1.75 -6.75
C ALA A 87 -12.13 -3.23 -7.05
N TYR A 88 -11.13 -4.10 -7.02
CA TYR A 88 -11.29 -5.54 -7.23
C TYR A 88 -11.64 -6.30 -5.93
N LEU A 89 -11.50 -5.66 -4.77
CA LEU A 89 -11.80 -6.25 -3.47
C LEU A 89 -13.29 -6.09 -3.13
N ARG A 90 -13.87 -7.17 -2.57
CA ARG A 90 -15.27 -7.21 -2.15
C ARG A 90 -15.43 -6.65 -0.74
N ILE A 91 -15.25 -5.35 -0.61
CA ILE A 91 -15.35 -4.58 0.65
C ILE A 91 -16.54 -3.61 0.57
N GLY A 92 -17.26 -3.42 1.68
CA GLY A 92 -18.32 -2.43 1.80
C GLY A 92 -17.80 -1.00 1.55
N VAL A 93 -18.65 -0.17 0.95
CA VAL A 93 -18.27 1.19 0.49
C VAL A 93 -17.75 2.05 1.64
N ARG A 94 -18.48 2.10 2.77
CA ARG A 94 -18.07 2.88 3.95
C ARG A 94 -16.70 2.48 4.48
N THR A 95 -16.44 1.18 4.60
CA THR A 95 -15.16 0.64 5.06
C THR A 95 -14.04 0.98 4.09
N ARG A 96 -14.27 0.83 2.79
CA ARG A 96 -13.30 1.21 1.75
C ARG A 96 -12.96 2.70 1.82
N THR A 97 -13.97 3.56 1.89
CA THR A 97 -13.79 5.02 1.99
C THR A 97 -13.00 5.40 3.25
N ALA A 98 -13.33 4.82 4.40
CA ALA A 98 -12.61 5.07 5.64
C ALA A 98 -11.14 4.62 5.55
N LEU A 99 -10.88 3.39 5.09
CA LEU A 99 -9.53 2.84 5.00
C LEU A 99 -8.67 3.62 4.00
N LEU A 100 -9.20 3.97 2.83
CA LEU A 100 -8.46 4.76 1.83
C LEU A 100 -8.24 6.20 2.27
N GLY A 101 -9.23 6.83 2.92
CA GLY A 101 -9.09 8.18 3.47
C GLY A 101 -8.04 8.25 4.58
N LEU A 102 -8.08 7.32 5.53
CA LEU A 102 -7.06 7.20 6.58
C LEU A 102 -5.68 6.91 6.01
N PHE A 103 -5.60 6.00 5.03
CA PHE A 103 -4.33 5.70 4.37
C PHE A 103 -3.75 6.93 3.66
N ALA A 104 -4.57 7.68 2.92
CA ALA A 104 -4.12 8.89 2.25
C ALA A 104 -3.64 9.97 3.23
N ALA A 105 -4.37 10.18 4.33
CA ALA A 105 -3.99 11.13 5.37
C ALA A 105 -2.66 10.75 6.04
N ASP A 106 -2.50 9.46 6.37
CA ASP A 106 -1.28 8.94 6.97
C ASP A 106 -0.08 9.06 6.01
N CYS A 107 -0.26 8.73 4.73
CA CYS A 107 0.78 8.93 3.72
C CYS A 107 1.27 10.39 3.63
N VAL A 108 0.35 11.36 3.74
CA VAL A 108 0.71 12.78 3.75
C VAL A 108 1.49 13.13 5.00
N LEU A 109 1.03 12.66 6.17
CA LEU A 109 1.68 12.92 7.45
C LEU A 109 3.09 12.32 7.50
N GLU A 110 3.28 11.10 7.01
CA GLU A 110 4.56 10.40 6.95
C GLU A 110 5.56 11.16 6.08
N VAL A 111 5.17 11.47 4.85
CA VAL A 111 6.05 12.19 3.91
C VAL A 111 6.32 13.62 4.38
N ALA A 112 5.33 14.30 4.97
CA ALA A 112 5.51 15.65 5.51
C ALA A 112 6.49 15.67 6.69
N GLY A 113 6.36 14.75 7.66
CA GLY A 113 7.27 14.66 8.80
C GLY A 113 8.71 14.37 8.35
N ILE A 114 8.89 13.48 7.37
CA ILE A 114 10.20 13.22 6.77
C ILE A 114 10.76 14.44 6.05
N THR A 115 9.92 15.12 5.28
CA THR A 115 10.30 16.31 4.51
C THR A 115 10.74 17.44 5.42
N VAL A 116 9.93 17.79 6.43
CA VAL A 116 10.26 18.84 7.41
C VAL A 116 11.59 18.54 8.10
N GLN A 117 11.84 17.28 8.48
CA GLN A 117 13.09 16.91 9.13
C GLN A 117 14.30 16.96 8.20
N ALA A 118 14.13 16.58 6.92
CA ALA A 118 15.18 16.72 5.92
C ALA A 118 15.58 18.18 5.70
N TRP A 119 14.61 19.10 5.61
CA TRP A 119 14.87 20.55 5.49
C TRP A 119 15.47 21.17 6.76
N ARG A 120 15.27 20.54 7.93
CA ARG A 120 15.95 20.89 9.18
C ARG A 120 17.33 20.25 9.30
N HIS A 121 17.76 19.46 8.32
CA HIS A 121 19.01 18.70 8.34
C HIS A 121 19.17 17.78 9.55
N VAL A 122 18.08 17.20 10.04
CA VAL A 122 18.09 16.24 11.16
C VAL A 122 17.37 14.94 10.79
N PRO A 123 17.65 13.82 11.47
CA PRO A 123 17.01 12.54 11.14
C PRO A 123 15.51 12.59 11.44
N SER A 124 14.69 12.00 10.55
CA SER A 124 13.23 11.94 10.73
C SER A 124 12.77 10.83 11.67
N HIS A 125 13.33 9.63 11.50
CA HIS A 125 13.03 8.46 12.32
C HIS A 125 14.08 8.30 13.40
N PHE A 126 13.62 7.92 14.59
CA PHE A 126 14.41 7.63 15.78
C PHE A 126 15.12 8.84 16.39
N ASN A 127 14.91 10.06 15.88
CA ASN A 127 15.51 11.25 16.44
C ASN A 127 14.75 11.69 17.70
N MET A 128 15.41 11.60 18.85
CA MET A 128 14.84 11.94 20.16
C MET A 128 15.65 13.05 20.84
N GLU A 129 16.46 13.80 20.08
CA GLU A 129 17.39 14.80 20.62
C GLU A 129 16.68 16.04 21.17
N THR A 130 15.51 16.41 20.60
CA THR A 130 14.67 17.50 21.08
C THR A 130 13.21 17.07 21.25
N PRO A 131 12.37 17.84 22.00
CA PRO A 131 10.94 17.55 22.11
C PRO A 131 10.21 17.55 20.76
N PHE A 132 10.58 18.45 19.85
CA PHE A 132 9.98 18.49 18.52
C PHE A 132 10.39 17.29 17.67
N ASP A 133 11.67 16.91 17.69
CA ASP A 133 12.17 15.74 16.96
C ASP A 133 11.53 14.46 17.44
N THR A 134 11.42 14.33 18.76
CA THR A 134 10.70 13.25 19.43
C THR A 134 9.25 13.20 18.97
N GLY A 135 8.58 14.35 18.92
CA GLY A 135 7.21 14.45 18.42
C GLY A 135 7.07 13.89 17.01
N VAL A 136 7.89 14.37 16.07
CA VAL A 136 7.88 13.88 14.68
C VAL A 136 8.19 12.39 14.63
N SER A 137 9.26 11.93 15.28
CA SER A 137 9.67 10.52 15.25
C SER A 137 8.58 9.60 15.81
N MET A 138 7.89 10.01 16.88
CA MET A 138 6.80 9.24 17.47
C MET A 138 5.56 9.25 16.56
N THR A 139 5.25 10.36 15.90
CA THR A 139 4.17 10.41 14.92
C THR A 139 4.42 9.44 13.76
N LEU A 140 5.63 9.41 13.20
CA LEU A 140 6.00 8.45 12.13
C LEU A 140 5.96 6.98 12.61
N ALA A 141 6.31 6.72 13.87
CA ALA A 141 6.19 5.36 14.42
C ALA A 141 4.72 4.91 14.56
N VAL A 142 3.84 5.82 15.01
CA VAL A 142 2.41 5.55 15.15
C VAL A 142 1.72 5.45 13.79
N GLY A 143 2.07 6.32 12.83
CA GLY A 143 1.59 6.25 11.46
C GLY A 143 1.96 4.93 10.80
N GLY A 144 3.24 4.53 10.89
CA GLY A 144 3.70 3.19 10.50
C GLY A 144 2.87 2.04 11.07
N ALA A 145 2.49 2.09 12.36
CA ALA A 145 1.62 1.09 12.96
C ALA A 145 0.18 1.13 12.40
N ALA A 146 -0.36 2.32 12.15
CA ALA A 146 -1.67 2.50 11.51
C ALA A 146 -1.67 1.94 10.07
N LEU A 147 -0.61 2.17 9.29
CA LEU A 147 -0.43 1.60 7.96
C LEU A 147 -0.47 0.07 7.97
N VAL A 148 0.24 -0.55 8.93
CA VAL A 148 0.22 -2.01 9.09
C VAL A 148 -1.21 -2.50 9.27
N VAL A 149 -1.99 -1.88 10.17
CA VAL A 149 -3.38 -2.27 10.42
C VAL A 149 -4.26 -2.07 9.18
N ILE A 150 -4.20 -0.90 8.55
CA ILE A 150 -5.02 -0.55 7.38
C ILE A 150 -4.72 -1.50 6.22
N LEU A 151 -3.45 -1.68 5.87
CA LEU A 151 -3.03 -2.47 4.72
C LEU A 151 -3.20 -3.97 4.97
N CYS A 152 -3.04 -4.46 6.20
CA CYS A 152 -3.41 -5.84 6.56
C CYS A 152 -4.93 -6.06 6.46
N THR A 153 -5.75 -5.09 6.85
CA THR A 153 -7.21 -5.18 6.73
C THR A 153 -7.64 -5.27 5.26
N LEU A 154 -7.09 -4.40 4.39
CA LEU A 154 -7.33 -4.47 2.95
C LEU A 154 -6.81 -5.78 2.34
N SER A 155 -5.63 -6.23 2.77
CA SER A 155 -5.03 -7.48 2.30
C SER A 155 -5.88 -8.71 2.68
N ALA A 156 -6.40 -8.76 3.90
CA ALA A 156 -7.28 -9.82 4.37
C ALA A 156 -8.54 -9.97 3.49
N ALA A 157 -9.09 -8.85 3.00
CA ALA A 157 -10.26 -8.86 2.12
C ALA A 157 -10.03 -9.66 0.82
N ALA A 158 -8.79 -9.71 0.30
CA ALA A 158 -8.44 -10.50 -0.88
C ALA A 158 -8.49 -12.03 -0.63
N PHE A 159 -8.39 -12.45 0.62
CA PHE A 159 -8.46 -13.86 1.02
C PHE A 159 -9.86 -14.26 1.44
N LEU A 160 -10.55 -13.41 2.22
CA LEU A 160 -11.91 -13.64 2.71
C LEU A 160 -12.94 -13.80 1.58
N ARG A 161 -12.78 -13.04 0.49
CA ARG A 161 -13.65 -13.11 -0.69
C ARG A 161 -12.76 -13.13 -1.92
N ARG A 162 -13.06 -14.00 -2.89
CA ARG A 162 -12.32 -14.03 -4.15
C ARG A 162 -12.39 -12.65 -4.83
N PRO A 163 -11.24 -12.01 -5.13
CA PRO A 163 -11.21 -10.75 -5.86
C PRO A 163 -11.84 -10.88 -7.25
N GLY A 164 -12.42 -9.79 -7.75
CA GLY A 164 -12.94 -9.71 -9.11
C GLY A 164 -11.84 -9.47 -10.16
N GLY A 165 -12.26 -9.15 -11.39
CA GLY A 165 -11.36 -8.78 -12.47
C GLY A 165 -11.05 -9.90 -13.48
N PRO A 166 -10.16 -9.63 -14.45
CA PRO A 166 -9.83 -10.56 -15.53
C PRO A 166 -9.11 -11.84 -15.03
N PRO A 167 -8.99 -12.88 -15.87
CA PRO A 167 -8.25 -14.10 -15.53
C PRO A 167 -6.85 -13.80 -15.00
N GLY A 168 -6.52 -14.35 -13.83
CA GLY A 168 -5.24 -14.12 -13.14
C GLY A 168 -5.27 -13.01 -12.09
N MET A 169 -6.24 -12.09 -12.11
CA MET A 169 -6.31 -10.96 -11.17
C MET A 169 -6.41 -11.40 -9.70
N ALA A 170 -7.26 -12.39 -9.42
CA ALA A 170 -7.40 -12.93 -8.07
C ALA A 170 -6.10 -13.55 -7.53
N LEU A 171 -5.31 -14.21 -8.40
CA LEU A 171 -4.01 -14.76 -8.02
C LEU A 171 -3.01 -13.63 -7.75
N ALA A 172 -2.91 -12.67 -8.67
CA ALA A 172 -2.02 -11.52 -8.54
C ALA A 172 -2.30 -10.70 -7.27
N LEU A 173 -3.57 -10.44 -6.95
CA LEU A 173 -3.95 -9.71 -5.74
C LEU A 173 -3.64 -10.50 -4.47
N ARG A 174 -3.96 -11.79 -4.42
CA ARG A 174 -3.64 -12.60 -3.24
C ARG A 174 -2.12 -12.70 -3.02
N ALA A 175 -1.36 -12.99 -4.07
CA ALA A 175 0.10 -13.04 -3.98
C ALA A 175 0.69 -11.67 -3.60
N GLY A 176 0.24 -10.60 -4.27
CA GLY A 176 0.66 -9.23 -3.98
C GLY A 176 0.33 -8.78 -2.56
N CYS A 177 -0.86 -9.10 -2.04
CA CYS A 177 -1.25 -8.83 -0.66
C CYS A 177 -0.44 -9.65 0.35
N ALA A 178 -0.20 -10.94 0.10
CA ALA A 178 0.64 -11.77 0.97
C ALA A 178 2.07 -11.22 1.06
N ILE A 179 2.65 -10.84 -0.08
CA ILE A 179 4.00 -10.27 -0.14
C ILE A 179 4.02 -8.87 0.48
N LEU A 180 2.99 -8.05 0.26
CA LEU A 180 2.85 -6.75 0.94
C LEU A 180 2.91 -6.92 2.47
N VAL A 181 2.23 -7.92 3.03
CA VAL A 181 2.30 -8.22 4.48
C VAL A 181 3.72 -8.53 4.93
N ILE A 182 4.56 -9.20 4.14
CA ILE A 182 5.99 -9.39 4.45
C ILE A 182 6.72 -8.04 4.51
N GLY A 183 6.40 -7.13 3.57
CA GLY A 183 6.89 -5.74 3.60
C GLY A 183 6.46 -5.00 4.87
N LEU A 184 5.21 -5.13 5.28
CA LEU A 184 4.69 -4.52 6.51
C LEU A 184 5.36 -5.07 7.76
N LEU A 185 5.54 -6.39 7.85
CA LEU A 185 6.19 -7.03 8.99
C LEU A 185 7.68 -6.65 9.09
N SER A 186 8.40 -6.60 7.98
CA SER A 186 9.79 -6.11 7.97
C SER A 186 9.89 -4.64 8.37
N GLY A 187 8.96 -3.78 7.93
CA GLY A 187 8.87 -2.39 8.37
C GLY A 187 8.58 -2.27 9.87
N ALA A 188 7.65 -3.06 10.41
CA ALA A 188 7.36 -3.11 11.83
C ALA A 188 8.58 -3.55 12.65
N ALA A 189 9.33 -4.55 12.17
CA ALA A 189 10.58 -4.99 12.80
C ALA A 189 11.66 -3.88 12.80
N MET A 190 11.80 -3.14 11.70
CA MET A 190 12.69 -1.97 11.60
C MET A 190 12.34 -0.90 12.65
N ILE A 191 11.06 -0.57 12.80
CA ILE A 191 10.58 0.41 13.79
C ILE A 191 10.84 -0.11 15.20
N ALA A 192 10.42 -1.34 15.52
CA ALA A 192 10.56 -1.92 16.85
C ALA A 192 12.02 -1.94 17.31
N ARG A 193 12.94 -2.35 16.43
CA ARG A 193 14.38 -2.34 16.73
C ARG A 193 14.92 -0.94 16.92
N GLY A 194 14.63 -0.02 16.01
CA GLY A 194 15.12 1.35 16.10
C GLY A 194 14.64 2.05 17.37
N VAL A 195 13.36 1.86 17.73
CA VAL A 195 12.79 2.38 18.99
C VAL A 195 13.48 1.77 20.20
N TYR A 196 13.70 0.45 20.22
CA TYR A 196 14.40 -0.22 21.32
C TYR A 196 15.81 0.34 21.54
N LEU A 197 16.60 0.46 20.46
CA LEU A 197 17.98 0.99 20.53
C LEU A 197 17.98 2.45 21.02
N THR A 198 17.10 3.27 20.48
CA THR A 198 16.97 4.69 20.84
C THR A 198 16.59 4.85 22.32
N ARG A 199 15.60 4.09 22.80
CA ARG A 199 15.15 4.16 24.19
C ARG A 199 16.14 3.59 25.21
N THR A 200 17.08 2.77 24.76
CA THR A 200 18.15 2.20 25.59
C THR A 200 19.44 3.01 25.52
N GLY A 201 19.43 4.21 24.92
CA GLY A 201 20.58 5.13 24.86
C GLY A 201 21.48 4.96 23.63
N HIS A 202 21.13 4.09 22.68
CA HIS A 202 21.93 3.77 21.50
C HIS A 202 21.43 4.52 20.24
N GLN A 203 21.39 5.86 20.30
CA GLN A 203 20.85 6.74 19.25
C GLN A 203 21.42 6.45 17.85
N LEU A 204 22.76 6.45 17.71
CA LEU A 204 23.44 6.22 16.44
C LEU A 204 23.16 4.81 15.87
N ALA A 205 23.09 3.80 16.75
CA ALA A 205 22.73 2.44 16.34
C ALA A 205 21.28 2.40 15.83
N GLY A 206 20.36 3.14 16.47
CA GLY A 206 18.98 3.32 16.00
C GLY A 206 18.91 3.80 14.56
N TYR A 207 19.69 4.82 14.19
CA TYR A 207 19.74 5.34 12.82
C TYR A 207 20.23 4.32 11.78
N ALA A 208 21.21 3.48 12.14
CA ALA A 208 21.76 2.46 11.26
C ALA A 208 20.94 1.16 11.23
N SER A 209 20.09 0.94 12.24
CA SER A 209 19.50 -0.35 12.58
C SER A 209 18.63 -0.99 11.49
N THR A 210 18.18 -0.20 10.52
CA THR A 210 17.22 -0.59 9.50
C THR A 210 17.87 -1.05 8.20
N ALA A 211 19.18 -0.89 8.04
CA ALA A 211 19.87 -1.02 6.76
C ALA A 211 19.65 -2.37 6.06
N SER A 212 19.81 -3.48 6.79
CA SER A 212 19.69 -4.85 6.25
C SER A 212 18.26 -5.23 5.85
N LEU A 213 17.23 -4.62 6.43
CA LEU A 213 15.84 -4.92 6.09
C LEU A 213 15.28 -4.05 4.95
N LYS A 214 15.96 -2.97 4.56
CA LYS A 214 15.48 -2.04 3.51
C LYS A 214 15.20 -2.73 2.17
N PRO A 215 16.07 -3.61 1.62
CA PRO A 215 15.78 -4.27 0.34
C PRO A 215 14.58 -5.21 0.43
N LEU A 216 14.47 -6.01 1.51
CA LEU A 216 13.33 -6.88 1.75
C LEU A 216 12.02 -6.08 1.84
N HIS A 217 12.05 -4.98 2.60
CA HIS A 217 10.91 -4.10 2.76
C HIS A 217 10.49 -3.51 1.40
N GLY A 218 11.43 -2.88 0.69
CA GLY A 218 11.18 -2.21 -0.59
C GLY A 218 10.64 -3.15 -1.67
N VAL A 219 11.29 -4.31 -1.88
CA VAL A 219 10.81 -5.27 -2.90
C VAL A 219 9.42 -5.81 -2.54
N SER A 220 9.15 -6.05 -1.26
CA SER A 220 7.88 -6.64 -0.84
C SER A 220 6.70 -5.66 -0.97
N LEU A 221 6.90 -4.37 -0.69
CA LEU A 221 5.83 -3.36 -0.76
C LEU A 221 5.19 -3.25 -2.15
N HIS A 222 5.97 -3.41 -3.23
CA HIS A 222 5.48 -3.11 -4.58
C HIS A 222 4.79 -4.29 -5.29
N ALA A 223 4.78 -5.49 -4.69
CA ALA A 223 4.17 -6.68 -5.30
C ALA A 223 2.68 -6.49 -5.58
N VAL A 224 2.00 -5.78 -4.67
CA VAL A 224 0.57 -5.44 -4.76
C VAL A 224 0.23 -4.53 -5.94
N LEU A 225 1.22 -3.83 -6.51
CA LEU A 225 1.10 -3.05 -7.73
C LEU A 225 1.54 -3.86 -8.97
N VAL A 226 2.75 -4.42 -8.92
CA VAL A 226 3.43 -5.01 -10.08
C VAL A 226 2.62 -6.19 -10.65
N LEU A 227 2.15 -7.09 -9.79
CA LEU A 227 1.44 -8.29 -10.24
C LEU A 227 0.06 -7.95 -10.85
N PRO A 228 -0.78 -7.09 -10.26
CA PRO A 228 -2.01 -6.66 -10.92
C PRO A 228 -1.81 -5.87 -12.21
N VAL A 229 -0.76 -5.02 -12.30
CA VAL A 229 -0.42 -4.31 -13.55
C VAL A 229 -0.10 -5.31 -14.65
N LEU A 230 0.70 -6.34 -14.37
CA LEU A 230 0.98 -7.42 -15.32
C LEU A 230 -0.31 -8.07 -15.82
N VAL A 231 -1.25 -8.39 -14.93
CA VAL A 231 -2.55 -8.94 -15.33
C VAL A 231 -3.29 -7.99 -16.26
N ARG A 232 -3.28 -6.68 -15.96
CA ARG A 232 -3.96 -5.67 -16.78
C ARG A 232 -3.36 -5.54 -18.18
N LEU A 233 -2.04 -5.62 -18.29
CA LEU A 233 -1.32 -5.63 -19.57
C LEU A 233 -1.60 -6.90 -20.36
N LEU A 234 -1.54 -8.07 -19.71
CA LEU A 234 -1.89 -9.35 -20.35
C LEU A 234 -3.34 -9.39 -20.83
N ALA A 235 -4.25 -8.69 -20.15
CA ALA A 235 -5.64 -8.58 -20.59
C ALA A 235 -5.81 -7.84 -21.94
N MET A 236 -4.82 -7.06 -22.37
CA MET A 236 -4.81 -6.34 -23.66
C MET A 236 -4.28 -7.21 -24.83
N THR A 237 -3.77 -8.41 -24.54
CA THR A 237 -3.23 -9.33 -25.55
C THR A 237 -4.32 -10.21 -26.16
N SER A 238 -4.02 -10.88 -27.28
CA SER A 238 -4.87 -11.92 -27.88
C SER A 238 -4.66 -13.31 -27.26
N TRP A 239 -3.75 -13.46 -26.29
CA TRP A 239 -3.41 -14.76 -25.71
C TRP A 239 -4.60 -15.43 -25.02
N SER A 240 -4.60 -16.77 -24.98
CA SER A 240 -5.65 -17.51 -24.29
C SER A 240 -5.68 -17.20 -22.77
N PRO A 241 -6.84 -17.31 -22.10
CA PRO A 241 -6.91 -17.15 -20.64
C PRO A 241 -5.93 -18.07 -19.89
N HIS A 242 -5.71 -19.28 -20.38
CA HIS A 242 -4.76 -20.24 -19.80
C HIS A 242 -3.32 -19.70 -19.86
N THR A 243 -2.89 -19.21 -21.03
CA THR A 243 -1.55 -18.63 -21.21
C THR A 243 -1.34 -17.44 -20.28
N ARG A 244 -2.32 -16.53 -20.19
CA ARG A 244 -2.23 -15.35 -19.30
C ARG A 244 -2.07 -15.76 -17.84
N VAL A 245 -2.85 -16.72 -17.36
CA VAL A 245 -2.76 -17.21 -15.98
C VAL A 245 -1.42 -17.91 -15.72
N SER A 246 -0.89 -18.68 -16.67
CA SER A 246 0.42 -19.31 -16.54
C SER A 246 1.55 -18.28 -16.41
N VAL A 247 1.51 -17.20 -17.19
CA VAL A 247 2.49 -16.09 -17.07
C VAL A 247 2.39 -15.41 -15.71
N VAL A 248 1.17 -15.19 -15.20
CA VAL A 248 0.97 -14.61 -13.86
C VAL A 248 1.54 -15.53 -12.78
N ARG A 249 1.35 -16.85 -12.88
CA ARG A 249 1.95 -17.82 -11.94
C ARG A 249 3.47 -17.77 -11.96
N ALA A 250 4.07 -17.74 -13.15
CA ALA A 250 5.52 -17.62 -13.29
C ALA A 250 6.02 -16.31 -12.66
N ALA A 251 5.36 -15.18 -12.94
CA ALA A 251 5.69 -13.89 -12.34
C ALA A 251 5.57 -13.89 -10.82
N VAL A 252 4.53 -14.51 -10.25
CA VAL A 252 4.41 -14.71 -8.79
C VAL A 252 5.58 -15.52 -8.24
N GLY A 253 5.98 -16.60 -8.92
CA GLY A 253 7.15 -17.42 -8.54
C GLY A 253 8.45 -16.62 -8.56
N CYS A 254 8.70 -15.85 -9.62
CA CYS A 254 9.88 -14.98 -9.72
C CYS A 254 9.88 -13.90 -8.62
N TYR A 255 8.73 -13.29 -8.33
CA TYR A 255 8.61 -12.29 -7.28
C TYR A 255 8.87 -12.89 -5.89
N ALA A 256 8.30 -14.07 -5.62
CA ALA A 256 8.53 -14.80 -4.38
C ALA A 256 10.02 -15.16 -4.21
N ALA A 257 10.70 -15.58 -5.28
CA ALA A 257 12.13 -15.84 -5.28
C ALA A 257 12.95 -14.56 -4.99
N ALA A 258 12.58 -13.42 -5.57
CA ALA A 258 13.24 -12.14 -5.29
C ALA A 258 13.08 -11.70 -3.83
N VAL A 259 11.87 -11.87 -3.26
CA VAL A 259 11.60 -11.59 -1.84
C VAL A 259 12.39 -12.55 -0.94
N ALA A 260 12.45 -13.84 -1.28
CA ALA A 260 13.22 -14.83 -0.53
C ALA A 260 14.72 -14.52 -0.56
N ALA A 261 15.27 -14.14 -1.73
CA ALA A 261 16.66 -13.70 -1.85
C ALA A 261 16.94 -12.44 -1.02
N ALA A 262 16.03 -11.46 -1.03
CA ALA A 262 16.15 -10.26 -0.20
C ALA A 262 16.06 -10.58 1.30
N LEU A 263 15.26 -11.57 1.70
CA LEU A 263 15.18 -12.05 3.08
C LEU A 263 16.48 -12.75 3.50
N VAL A 264 17.02 -13.64 2.66
CA VAL A 264 18.31 -14.31 2.93
C VAL A 264 19.41 -13.27 3.07
N TRP A 265 19.48 -12.30 2.15
CA TRP A 265 20.43 -11.19 2.25
C TRP A 265 20.24 -10.42 3.56
N ALA A 266 18.99 -10.08 3.90
CA ALA A 266 18.68 -9.34 5.11
C ALA A 266 19.16 -10.08 6.37
N VAL A 267 19.01 -11.41 6.43
CA VAL A 267 19.47 -12.24 7.56
C VAL A 267 20.99 -12.37 7.61
N VAL A 268 21.65 -12.56 6.46
CA VAL A 268 23.11 -12.70 6.40
C VAL A 268 23.83 -11.39 6.69
N ALA A 269 23.22 -10.26 6.31
CA ALA A 269 23.74 -8.92 6.57
C ALA A 269 23.30 -8.32 7.93
N TYR A 270 22.47 -9.04 8.69
CA TYR A 270 21.95 -8.61 10.00
C TYR A 270 22.98 -8.78 11.12
#